data_AF-A0A2D5PCA9-F1
#
_entry.id   AF-A0A2D5PCA9-F1
#
_cell.length_a   1.000
_cell.length_b   1.000
_cell.length_c   1.000
_cell.angle_alpha   90.00
_cell.angle_beta   90.00
_cell.angle_gamma   90.00
#
_symmetry.space_group_name_H-M   'P 1'
#
loop_
_entity.id
_entity.type
_entity.pdbx_description
1 polymer ?
#
loop_
_entity_poly.entity_id
_entity_poly.type
_entity_poly.pdbx_seq_one_letter_code
_entity_poly.pdbx_strand_id
1 'polypeptide(L)'
;MTTSVLSSLKVIARPKIEPKPPVLGKRLRLIEKLEQQKEMAVCMIENRRFEAFRDKKVKNPETGEVTVQRRPTSVRPWYYDSDDHYYLEVKVNNKPIDIQKGKPAIDVGDKAKLPEVIDTIIKATESGELDDFLLKPAVPKKAKQ
;
A
#
# COMPACT_ATOMS: atom_id res chain seq x y z
N MET A 1 46.51 12.64 39.21
CA MET A 1 46.31 12.28 37.79
C MET A 1 44.95 11.58 37.70
N THR A 2 43.87 12.33 37.46
CA THR A 2 42.51 11.76 37.39
C THR A 2 42.31 11.17 35.99
N THR A 3 42.37 9.84 35.88
CA THR A 3 42.08 9.13 34.65
C THR A 3 40.59 9.26 34.34
N SER A 4 40.28 10.17 33.41
CA SER A 4 38.90 10.41 32.96
C SER A 4 38.30 9.12 32.39
N VAL A 5 37.17 8.69 32.97
CA VAL A 5 36.40 7.49 32.57
C VAL A 5 36.05 7.50 31.07
N LEU A 6 35.91 8.70 30.51
CA LEU A 6 35.60 8.96 29.10
C LEU A 6 36.69 8.52 28.12
N SER A 7 37.95 8.35 28.57
CA SER A 7 39.07 7.92 27.73
C SER A 7 38.99 6.44 27.31
N SER A 8 38.10 5.66 27.93
CA SER A 8 37.84 4.25 27.60
C SER A 8 36.88 4.05 26.41
N LEU A 9 36.17 5.11 26.02
CA LEU A 9 35.15 5.05 24.99
C LEU A 9 35.77 5.33 23.63
N LYS A 10 35.53 4.43 22.66
CA LYS A 10 35.90 4.65 21.26
C LYS A 10 34.96 5.68 20.64
N VAL A 11 35.32 6.95 20.77
CA VAL A 11 34.58 8.06 20.17
C VAL A 11 34.81 8.04 18.65
N ILE A 12 33.77 7.66 17.92
CA ILE A 12 33.74 7.76 16.45
C ILE A 12 32.78 8.87 16.03
N ALA A 13 33.08 9.55 14.93
CA ALA A 13 32.14 10.49 14.32
C ALA A 13 30.82 9.75 13.99
N ARG A 14 29.68 10.43 14.15
CA ARG A 14 28.35 9.86 13.87
C ARG A 14 28.37 9.20 12.49
N PRO A 15 28.20 7.87 12.38
CA PRO A 15 28.15 7.24 11.07
C PRO A 15 27.00 7.83 10.27
N LYS A 16 27.20 8.06 8.97
CA LYS A 16 26.12 8.40 8.05
C LYS A 16 25.19 7.19 7.97
N ILE A 17 24.16 7.18 8.81
CA ILE A 17 23.05 6.25 8.71
C ILE A 17 22.27 6.72 7.49
N GLU A 18 22.45 6.05 6.36
CA GLU A 18 21.61 6.31 5.20
C GLU A 18 20.16 6.11 5.62
N PRO A 19 19.27 7.08 5.35
CA PRO A 19 17.86 6.92 5.66
C PRO A 19 17.37 5.65 4.95
N LYS A 20 16.77 4.73 5.71
CA LYS A 20 16.14 3.52 5.16
C LYS A 20 15.37 3.91 3.90
N PRO A 21 15.53 3.17 2.78
CA PRO A 21 14.89 3.55 1.53
C PRO A 21 13.39 3.68 1.78
N PRO A 22 12.77 4.84 1.48
CA PRO A 22 11.35 5.11 1.75
C PRO A 22 10.40 4.15 1.01
N VAL A 23 10.96 3.30 0.16
CA VAL A 23 10.34 2.25 -0.64
C VAL A 23 9.71 1.17 0.21
N LEU A 24 10.41 0.68 1.25
CA LEU A 24 9.92 -0.42 2.10
C LEU A 24 8.55 -0.08 2.73
N GLY A 25 8.41 1.13 3.26
CA GLY A 25 7.14 1.58 3.83
C GLY A 25 6.04 1.76 2.78
N LYS A 26 6.39 2.14 1.55
CA LYS A 26 5.43 2.23 0.44
C LYS A 26 5.01 0.85 -0.06
N ARG A 27 5.95 -0.11 -0.09
CA ARG A 27 5.74 -1.50 -0.48
C ARG A 27 4.76 -2.18 0.46
N LEU A 28 5.01 -2.11 1.77
CA LEU A 28 4.11 -2.66 2.80
C LEU A 28 2.70 -2.07 2.69
N ARG A 29 2.57 -0.75 2.49
CA ARG A 29 1.25 -0.11 2.29
C ARG A 29 0.53 -0.55 1.01
N LEU A 30 1.27 -0.88 -0.05
CA LEU A 30 0.68 -1.39 -1.29
C LEU A 30 0.21 -2.84 -1.07
N ILE A 31 1.03 -3.67 -0.41
CA ILE A 31 0.69 -5.05 -0.05
C ILE A 31 -0.57 -5.08 0.82
N GLU A 32 -0.64 -4.30 1.91
CA GLU A 32 -1.83 -4.21 2.77
C GLU A 32 -3.11 -3.88 1.98
N LYS A 33 -2.99 -2.98 0.99
CA LYS A 33 -4.14 -2.63 0.12
C LYS A 33 -4.50 -3.75 -0.83
N LEU A 34 -3.52 -4.43 -1.41
CA LEU A 34 -3.75 -5.57 -2.30
C LEU A 34 -4.37 -6.74 -1.54
N GLU A 35 -3.91 -7.05 -0.33
CA GLU A 35 -4.51 -8.04 0.56
C GLU A 35 -5.98 -7.69 0.85
N GLN A 36 -6.27 -6.43 1.14
CA GLN A 36 -7.64 -5.97 1.32
C GLN A 36 -8.49 -6.18 0.05
N GLN A 37 -7.94 -5.92 -1.14
CA GLN A 37 -8.63 -6.20 -2.41
C GLN A 37 -8.84 -7.71 -2.65
N LYS A 38 -7.89 -8.54 -2.22
CA LYS A 38 -7.97 -10.00 -2.30
C LYS A 38 -9.13 -10.51 -1.43
N GLU A 39 -9.21 -10.07 -0.18
CA GLU A 39 -10.32 -10.42 0.72
C GLU A 39 -11.66 -9.95 0.16
N MET A 40 -11.73 -8.74 -0.41
CA MET A 40 -12.92 -8.26 -1.11
C MET A 40 -13.33 -9.19 -2.25
N ALA A 41 -12.38 -9.62 -3.08
CA ALA A 41 -12.66 -10.52 -4.20
C ALA A 41 -13.15 -11.89 -3.71
N VAL A 42 -12.57 -12.43 -2.64
CA VAL A 42 -13.04 -13.68 -2.02
C VAL A 42 -14.47 -13.52 -1.49
N CYS A 43 -14.77 -12.46 -0.75
CA CYS A 43 -16.13 -12.19 -0.28
C CYS A 43 -17.12 -12.05 -1.45
N MET A 44 -16.72 -11.40 -2.55
CA MET A 44 -17.54 -11.29 -3.75
C MET A 44 -17.85 -12.65 -4.38
N ILE A 45 -16.86 -13.55 -4.47
CA ILE A 45 -17.05 -14.92 -4.98
C ILE A 45 -18.00 -15.72 -4.09
N GLU A 46 -17.88 -15.56 -2.78
CA GLU A 46 -18.70 -16.25 -1.78
C GLU A 46 -20.09 -15.60 -1.56
N ASN A 47 -20.44 -14.55 -2.31
CA ASN A 47 -21.65 -13.74 -2.11
C ASN A 47 -21.81 -13.19 -0.67
N ARG A 48 -20.69 -12.89 0.01
CA ARG A 48 -20.65 -12.27 1.33
C ARG A 48 -20.42 -10.76 1.21
N ARG A 49 -21.04 -9.98 2.11
CA ARG A 49 -20.79 -8.53 2.20
C ARG A 49 -19.41 -8.30 2.81
N PHE A 50 -18.53 -7.62 2.09
CA PHE A 50 -17.24 -7.22 2.62
C PHE A 50 -17.38 -6.01 3.55
N GLU A 51 -16.95 -6.16 4.81
CA GLU A 51 -16.90 -5.10 5.80
C GLU A 51 -15.45 -4.82 6.21
N ALA A 52 -14.83 -3.81 5.60
CA ALA A 52 -13.54 -3.33 6.05
C ALA A 52 -13.70 -2.41 7.25
N PHE A 53 -12.87 -2.61 8.27
CA PHE A 53 -12.78 -1.73 9.43
C PHE A 53 -11.44 -1.00 9.42
N ARG A 54 -11.46 0.29 9.74
CA ARG A 54 -10.24 1.08 9.90
C ARG A 54 -10.21 1.71 11.28
N ASP A 55 -9.09 1.52 11.96
CA ASP A 55 -8.86 2.13 13.26
C ASP A 55 -8.52 3.61 13.08
N LYS A 56 -9.36 4.47 13.65
CA LYS A 56 -9.15 5.92 13.65
C LYS A 56 -8.91 6.39 15.08
N LYS A 57 -7.77 7.03 15.31
CA LYS A 57 -7.53 7.79 16.53
C LYS A 57 -8.41 9.03 16.50
N VAL A 58 -9.39 9.08 17.39
CA VAL A 58 -10.30 10.21 17.56
C VAL A 58 -9.89 10.89 18.85
N LYS A 59 -9.57 12.19 18.77
CA LYS A 59 -9.34 13.01 19.95
C LYS A 59 -10.69 13.49 20.46
N ASN A 60 -11.01 13.20 21.71
CA ASN A 60 -12.19 13.76 22.34
C ASN A 60 -12.00 15.27 22.53
N PRO A 61 -12.91 16.11 22.01
CA PRO A 61 -12.77 17.56 22.09
C PRO A 61 -12.90 18.09 23.53
N GLU A 62 -13.61 17.37 24.41
CA GLU A 62 -13.83 17.78 25.81
C GLU A 62 -12.74 17.29 26.77
N THR A 63 -12.28 16.03 26.64
CA THR A 63 -11.33 15.43 27.60
C THR A 63 -9.88 15.45 27.10
N GLY A 64 -9.65 15.72 25.81
CA GLY A 64 -8.33 15.68 25.19
C GLY A 64 -7.75 14.27 25.01
N GLU A 65 -8.42 13.23 25.53
CA GLU A 65 -8.00 11.83 25.42
C GLU A 65 -8.13 11.32 23.97
N VAL A 66 -7.17 10.48 23.57
CA VAL A 66 -7.13 9.86 22.24
C VAL A 66 -7.65 8.44 22.35
N THR A 67 -8.88 8.22 21.88
CA THR A 67 -9.47 6.88 21.82
C THR A 67 -9.30 6.31 20.41
N VAL A 68 -9.00 5.01 20.32
CA VAL A 68 -8.96 4.28 19.04
C VAL A 68 -10.37 3.75 18.76
N GLN A 69 -11.07 4.36 17.81
CA GLN A 69 -12.39 3.89 17.38
C GLN A 69 -12.26 3.12 16.08
N ARG A 70 -12.75 1.87 16.07
CA ARG A 70 -12.86 1.04 14.88
C ARG A 70 -14.08 1.48 14.07
N ARG A 71 -13.88 2.09 12.89
CA ARG A 71 -14.99 2.55 12.03
C ARG A 71 -15.09 1.70 10.76
N PRO A 72 -16.31 1.36 10.31
CA PRO A 72 -16.48 0.73 9.01
C PRO A 72 -16.01 1.71 7.92
N THR A 73 -15.22 1.19 6.99
CA THR A 73 -14.68 1.90 5.84
C THR A 73 -15.12 1.15 4.59
N SER A 74 -15.75 1.86 3.67
CA SER A 74 -16.00 1.31 2.34
C SER A 74 -14.71 1.43 1.53
N VAL A 75 -14.18 0.29 1.12
CA VAL A 75 -13.04 0.21 0.22
C VAL A 75 -13.60 0.09 -1.18
N ARG A 76 -13.12 0.93 -2.10
CA ARG A 76 -13.51 0.81 -3.51
C ARG A 76 -12.75 -0.37 -4.13
N PRO A 77 -13.44 -1.27 -4.86
CA PRO A 77 -12.77 -2.32 -5.60
C PRO A 77 -11.85 -1.72 -6.66
N TRP A 78 -10.72 -2.38 -6.87
CA TRP A 78 -9.74 -2.04 -7.91
C TRP A 78 -9.98 -2.81 -9.21
N TYR A 79 -10.90 -3.76 -9.16
CA TYR A 79 -11.35 -4.55 -10.29
C TYR A 79 -12.75 -4.12 -10.73
N TYR A 80 -13.05 -4.38 -11.99
CA TYR A 80 -14.34 -4.12 -12.62
C TYR A 80 -14.61 -5.17 -13.70
N ASP A 81 -15.88 -5.41 -13.97
CA ASP A 81 -16.34 -6.23 -15.07
C ASP A 81 -16.56 -5.38 -16.33
N SER A 82 -16.25 -5.94 -17.50
CA SER A 82 -16.65 -5.45 -18.82
C SER A 82 -16.81 -6.65 -19.74
N ASP A 83 -17.97 -6.80 -20.38
CA ASP A 83 -18.27 -7.87 -21.34
C ASP A 83 -17.91 -9.28 -20.82
N ASP A 84 -18.37 -9.61 -19.60
CA ASP A 84 -18.09 -10.86 -18.88
C ASP A 84 -16.60 -11.13 -18.59
N HIS A 85 -15.72 -10.13 -18.79
CA HIS A 85 -14.31 -10.18 -18.43
C HIS A 85 -14.02 -9.25 -17.26
N TYR A 86 -13.27 -9.76 -16.29
CA TYR A 86 -12.79 -8.98 -15.16
C TYR A 86 -11.43 -8.36 -15.47
N TYR A 87 -11.31 -7.08 -15.15
CA TYR A 87 -10.09 -6.31 -15.25
C TYR A 87 -9.66 -5.83 -13.88
N LEU A 88 -8.35 -5.75 -13.63
CA LEU A 88 -7.78 -5.27 -12.38
C LEU A 88 -6.80 -4.12 -12.65
N GLU A 89 -6.98 -3.01 -11.92
CA GLU A 89 -6.07 -1.86 -11.97
C GLU A 89 -5.37 -1.67 -10.62
N VAL A 90 -4.05 -1.83 -10.59
CA VAL A 90 -3.26 -1.58 -9.38
C VAL A 90 -3.13 -0.07 -9.16
N LYS A 91 -3.50 0.42 -7.97
CA LYS A 91 -3.49 1.87 -7.67
C LYS A 91 -2.49 2.25 -6.59
N VAL A 92 -1.48 3.03 -6.96
CA VAL A 92 -0.53 3.64 -6.03
C VAL A 92 -0.91 5.10 -5.82
N ASN A 93 -1.06 5.53 -4.56
CA ASN A 93 -1.46 6.91 -4.22
C ASN A 93 -2.73 7.40 -4.96
N ASN A 94 -3.72 6.50 -5.11
CA ASN A 94 -4.98 6.77 -5.82
C ASN A 94 -4.84 7.02 -7.34
N LYS A 95 -3.70 6.64 -7.93
CA LYS A 95 -3.47 6.65 -9.38
C LYS A 95 -3.20 5.21 -9.86
N PRO A 96 -3.82 4.76 -10.96
CA PRO A 96 -3.47 3.49 -11.58
C PRO A 96 -2.02 3.54 -12.05
N ILE A 97 -1.30 2.42 -11.91
CA ILE A 97 0.06 2.27 -12.41
C ILE A 97 0.06 1.47 -13.71
N ASP A 98 0.90 1.89 -14.64
CA ASP A 98 1.11 1.19 -15.91
C ASP A 98 2.09 0.04 -15.69
N ILE A 99 1.59 -1.18 -15.48
CA ILE A 99 2.44 -2.38 -15.32
C ILE A 99 3.25 -2.61 -16.59
N GLN A 100 2.62 -2.38 -17.75
CA GLN A 100 3.30 -2.25 -19.04
C GLN A 100 3.04 -0.85 -19.59
N LYS A 101 3.98 -0.29 -20.37
CA LYS A 101 3.86 1.06 -20.95
C LYS A 101 2.50 1.26 -21.63
N GLY A 102 1.65 2.13 -21.07
CA GLY A 102 0.33 2.46 -21.60
C GLY A 102 -0.77 1.42 -21.33
N LYS A 103 -0.52 0.40 -20.49
CA LYS A 103 -1.49 -0.63 -20.11
C LYS A 103 -1.61 -0.71 -18.57
N PRO A 104 -2.55 0.04 -17.97
CA PRO A 104 -2.78 0.02 -16.53
C PRO A 104 -3.69 -1.11 -16.04
N ALA A 105 -4.47 -1.72 -16.94
CA ALA A 105 -5.41 -2.78 -16.62
C ALA A 105 -4.82 -4.16 -16.91
N ILE A 106 -4.97 -5.08 -15.97
CA ILE A 106 -4.66 -6.51 -16.11
C ILE A 106 -5.95 -7.22 -16.47
N ASP A 107 -5.92 -8.02 -17.53
CA ASP A 107 -6.99 -8.94 -17.86
C ASP A 107 -6.92 -10.17 -16.95
N VAL A 108 -7.97 -10.39 -16.17
CA VAL A 108 -8.13 -11.50 -15.23
C VAL A 108 -8.97 -12.62 -15.84
N GLY A 109 -9.81 -12.29 -16.84
CA GLY A 109 -10.84 -13.17 -17.37
C GLY A 109 -11.96 -13.38 -16.35
N ASP A 110 -11.96 -14.50 -15.64
CA ASP A 110 -13.04 -14.89 -14.74
C ASP A 110 -12.85 -14.28 -13.33
N LYS A 111 -13.96 -13.89 -12.68
CA LYS A 111 -13.97 -13.41 -11.28
C LYS A 111 -13.28 -14.38 -10.32
N ALA A 112 -13.35 -15.68 -10.58
CA ALA A 112 -12.71 -16.70 -9.74
C ALA A 112 -11.18 -16.58 -9.69
N LYS A 113 -10.57 -15.99 -10.74
CA LYS A 113 -9.12 -15.79 -10.83
C LYS A 113 -8.64 -14.49 -10.20
N LEU A 114 -9.55 -13.58 -9.81
CA LEU A 114 -9.18 -12.31 -9.15
C LEU A 114 -8.24 -12.50 -7.95
N PRO A 115 -8.53 -13.39 -6.98
CA PRO A 115 -7.67 -13.54 -5.81
C PRO A 115 -6.27 -14.05 -6.17
N GLU A 116 -6.15 -14.90 -7.20
CA GLU A 116 -4.90 -15.48 -7.68
C GLU A 116 -4.04 -14.43 -8.41
N VAL A 117 -4.66 -13.62 -9.26
CA VAL A 117 -3.96 -12.50 -9.93
C VAL A 117 -3.49 -11.48 -8.90
N ILE A 118 -4.31 -11.14 -7.91
CA ILE A 118 -3.92 -10.22 -6.82
C ILE A 118 -2.75 -10.80 -6.02
N ASP A 119 -2.75 -12.11 -5.71
CA ASP A 119 -1.64 -12.80 -5.03
C ASP A 119 -0.34 -12.71 -5.83
N THR A 120 -0.42 -12.86 -7.15
CA THR A 120 0.72 -12.72 -8.06
C THR A 120 1.30 -11.30 -8.00
N ILE A 121 0.45 -10.28 -7.96
CA ILE A 121 0.88 -8.87 -7.84
C ILE A 121 1.49 -8.60 -6.46
N ILE A 122 0.96 -9.20 -5.39
CA ILE A 122 1.55 -9.10 -4.05
C ILE A 122 2.98 -9.64 -4.09
N LYS A 123 3.20 -10.83 -4.65
CA LYS A 123 4.54 -11.42 -4.79
C LYS A 123 5.49 -10.56 -5.63
N ALA A 124 5.01 -10.00 -6.75
CA ALA A 124 5.79 -9.05 -7.56
C ALA A 124 6.10 -7.74 -6.79
N THR A 125 5.20 -7.32 -5.90
CA THR A 125 5.42 -6.16 -5.02
C THR A 125 6.46 -6.49 -3.96
N GLU A 126 6.41 -7.69 -3.38
CA GLU A 126 7.37 -8.19 -2.40
C GLU A 126 8.77 -8.37 -2.99
N SER A 127 8.88 -8.86 -4.23
CA SER A 127 10.15 -8.98 -4.97
C SER A 127 10.74 -7.61 -5.33
N GLY A 128 9.93 -6.55 -5.33
CA GLY A 128 10.37 -5.19 -5.61
C GLY A 128 10.27 -4.79 -7.08
N GLU A 129 9.61 -5.59 -7.93
CA GLU A 129 9.39 -5.25 -9.35
C GLU A 129 8.58 -3.96 -9.54
N LEU A 130 7.79 -3.60 -8.52
CA LEU A 130 6.95 -2.40 -8.52
C LEU A 130 7.60 -1.19 -7.83
N ASP A 131 8.82 -1.34 -7.32
CA ASP A 131 9.51 -0.28 -6.56
C ASP A 131 9.74 0.98 -7.37
N ASP A 132 10.04 0.85 -8.66
CA ASP A 132 10.21 1.98 -9.57
C ASP A 132 8.93 2.83 -9.66
N PHE A 133 7.76 2.21 -9.63
CA PHE A 133 6.46 2.91 -9.63
C PHE A 133 6.14 3.52 -8.27
N LEU A 134 6.61 2.92 -7.17
CA LEU A 134 6.47 3.46 -5.82
C LEU A 134 7.40 4.66 -5.59
N LEU A 135 8.60 4.65 -6.18
CA LEU A 135 9.60 5.70 -6.09
C LEU A 135 9.29 6.89 -6.99
N LYS A 136 8.70 6.67 -8.16
CA LYS A 136 8.31 7.76 -9.07
C LYS A 136 7.47 8.80 -8.32
N PRO A 137 7.92 10.06 -8.22
CA PRO A 137 7.09 11.12 -7.67
C PRO A 137 5.82 11.21 -8.52
N ALA A 138 4.67 11.43 -7.88
CA ALA A 138 3.41 11.61 -8.56
C ALA A 138 3.59 12.70 -9.63
N VAL A 139 3.60 12.31 -10.92
CA VAL A 139 3.75 13.25 -12.02
C VAL A 139 2.74 14.38 -11.79
N PRO A 140 3.20 15.64 -11.71
CA PRO A 140 2.30 16.77 -11.47
C PRO A 140 1.27 16.77 -12.59
N LYS A 141 0.00 16.94 -12.23
CA LYS A 141 -1.07 17.10 -13.22
C LYS A 141 -0.64 18.23 -14.16
N LYS A 142 -0.49 17.96 -15.46
CA LYS A 142 -0.41 19.04 -16.46
C LYS A 142 -1.65 19.91 -16.23
N ALA A 143 -1.43 21.14 -15.79
CA ALA A 143 -2.47 22.16 -15.79
C ALA A 143 -2.99 22.24 -17.23
N LYS A 144 -4.30 22.05 -17.42
CA LYS A 144 -4.95 22.40 -18.69
C LYS A 144 -4.70 23.90 -18.90
N GLN A 145 -4.04 24.24 -20.01
CA GLN A 145 -4.04 25.59 -20.56
C GLN A 145 -5.47 25.96 -21.00
#